data_AF-A0A329U287-F1
#
_entry.id   AF-A0A329U287-F1
#
_cell.length_a   1.000
_cell.length_b   1.000
_cell.length_c   1.000
_cell.angle_alpha   90.00
_cell.angle_beta   90.00
_cell.angle_gamma   90.00
#
_symmetry.space_group_name_H-M   'P 1'
#
loop_
_entity.id
_entity.type
_entity.pdbx_description
1 polymer ?
#
loop_
_entity_poly.entity_id
_entity_poly.type
_entity_poly.pdbx_seq_one_letter_code
_entity_poly.pdbx_strand_id
1 'polypeptide(L)'
;MASNFEFYSPTRVIFGKGTEQRVGALVREYGGTRVLIVYGGKSAVRSGVLDRAEKSLAEAGISSWTLGGVVPNPHLDKVYEGIRIGKENSIDFLLAVGGGSVIDTAKAIAYGLAEPEKDVWELYEHTRTARKCLPVASILTIAAAGSETSNSSVITRVDTHQKRAYNDDISRPKFALMDPELTKTLPDYQTESGCADIMMHTMERYFTNGGNMELTDVLAEGLLRTVMKNALILHTDPTNYEARAEVMWAGSLSHNGLTGCGIACGDFMSHKLEHEMGGMFDVTHGAGLAALWPSWARYVYKDCLPRFVRFARNVMGVTTDGTDEEIALKGIEAMVDFYHSIGMPASFHELGIDPTDAQIDEMARRCLEACGSALGSAKKLSLDDMIAIYHAANH
;
A
#
# COMPACT_ATOMS: atom_id res chain seq x y z
N MET A 1 -20.73 -6.90 -18.41
CA MET A 1 -21.59 -7.26 -17.26
C MET A 1 -20.72 -7.24 -16.01
N ALA A 2 -21.24 -6.82 -14.87
CA ALA A 2 -20.51 -6.88 -13.60
C ALA A 2 -20.18 -8.33 -13.23
N SER A 3 -19.02 -8.55 -12.65
CA SER A 3 -18.63 -9.84 -12.08
C SER A 3 -19.25 -10.04 -10.69
N ASN A 4 -19.50 -11.28 -10.29
CA ASN A 4 -19.86 -11.59 -8.91
C ASN A 4 -18.69 -11.23 -7.99
N PHE A 5 -18.99 -10.70 -6.79
CA PHE A 5 -17.98 -10.37 -5.80
C PHE A 5 -18.50 -10.59 -4.38
N GLU A 6 -17.57 -10.80 -3.45
CA GLU A 6 -17.80 -10.73 -2.01
C GLU A 6 -17.00 -9.53 -1.48
N PHE A 7 -17.66 -8.66 -0.72
CA PHE A 7 -16.97 -7.55 -0.06
C PHE A 7 -16.92 -7.82 1.44
N TYR A 8 -15.71 -8.07 1.94
CA TYR A 8 -15.43 -8.32 3.34
C TYR A 8 -14.34 -7.35 3.83
N SER A 9 -14.71 -6.45 4.73
CA SER A 9 -13.80 -5.47 5.35
C SER A 9 -14.17 -5.29 6.82
N PRO A 10 -13.83 -6.26 7.69
CA PRO A 10 -14.28 -6.33 9.09
C PRO A 10 -13.58 -5.35 10.03
N THR A 11 -12.51 -4.68 9.58
CA THR A 11 -11.73 -3.77 10.41
C THR A 11 -12.61 -2.63 10.93
N ARG A 12 -12.65 -2.48 12.25
CA ARG A 12 -13.32 -1.34 12.89
C ARG A 12 -12.43 -0.10 12.78
N VAL A 13 -12.88 0.92 12.07
CA VAL A 13 -12.16 2.20 11.95
C VAL A 13 -12.63 3.17 13.03
N ILE A 14 -11.67 3.74 13.77
CA ILE A 14 -11.89 4.81 14.74
C ILE A 14 -11.12 6.03 14.24
N PHE A 15 -11.85 6.97 13.67
CA PHE A 15 -11.27 8.10 12.94
C PHE A 15 -11.45 9.42 13.71
N GLY A 16 -10.42 10.27 13.69
CA GLY A 16 -10.42 11.62 14.25
C GLY A 16 -9.36 11.84 15.35
N LYS A 17 -9.37 13.06 15.89
CA LYS A 17 -8.38 13.54 16.87
C LYS A 17 -8.39 12.74 18.17
N GLY A 18 -7.21 12.42 18.68
CA GLY A 18 -7.00 11.79 19.99
C GLY A 18 -7.51 10.34 20.06
N THR A 19 -7.77 9.70 18.92
CA THR A 19 -8.34 8.36 18.88
C THR A 19 -7.38 7.29 19.41
N GLU A 20 -6.07 7.52 19.36
CA GLU A 20 -5.03 6.65 19.91
C GLU A 20 -5.19 6.42 21.43
N GLN A 21 -5.82 7.36 22.15
CA GLN A 21 -6.06 7.25 23.60
C GLN A 21 -6.99 6.08 23.95
N ARG A 22 -7.76 5.58 22.98
CA ARG A 22 -8.70 4.47 23.15
C ARG A 22 -8.06 3.09 23.02
N VAL A 23 -6.76 3.01 22.72
CA VAL A 23 -6.11 1.74 22.36
C VAL A 23 -6.24 0.68 23.45
N GLY A 24 -6.01 1.01 24.72
CA GLY A 24 -6.11 0.03 25.81
C GLY A 24 -7.50 -0.55 25.98
N ALA A 25 -8.54 0.29 25.89
CA ALA A 25 -9.92 -0.16 25.94
C ALA A 25 -10.28 -1.08 24.77
N LEU A 26 -9.83 -0.73 23.55
CA LEU A 26 -10.08 -1.53 22.35
C LEU A 26 -9.32 -2.86 22.37
N VAL A 27 -8.04 -2.88 22.75
CA VAL A 27 -7.29 -4.13 22.88
C VAL A 27 -7.99 -5.09 23.85
N ARG A 28 -8.46 -4.57 25.00
CA ARG A 28 -9.22 -5.36 25.97
C ARG A 28 -10.54 -5.88 25.37
N GLU A 29 -11.27 -5.05 24.62
CA GLU A 29 -12.51 -5.43 23.93
C GLU A 29 -12.29 -6.63 22.98
N TYR A 30 -11.15 -6.68 22.30
CA TYR A 30 -10.75 -7.77 21.42
C TYR A 30 -9.94 -8.88 22.11
N GLY A 31 -9.92 -8.91 23.45
CA GLY A 31 -9.36 -10.00 24.26
C GLY A 31 -7.83 -10.02 24.41
N GLY A 32 -7.12 -8.97 23.99
CA GLY A 32 -5.67 -8.89 24.17
C GLY A 32 -5.27 -8.63 25.62
N THR A 33 -4.25 -9.34 26.11
CA THR A 33 -3.72 -9.19 27.48
C THR A 33 -2.22 -8.92 27.51
N ARG A 34 -1.50 -9.34 26.47
CA ARG A 34 -0.04 -9.25 26.33
C ARG A 34 0.30 -8.77 24.93
N VAL A 35 0.59 -7.48 24.82
CA VAL A 35 0.71 -6.78 23.53
C VAL A 35 2.16 -6.59 23.11
N LEU A 36 2.49 -6.90 21.87
CA LEU A 36 3.73 -6.41 21.25
C LEU A 36 3.41 -5.18 20.41
N ILE A 37 3.96 -4.04 20.81
CA ILE A 37 3.90 -2.79 20.08
C ILE A 37 5.03 -2.76 19.06
N VAL A 38 4.68 -2.84 17.78
CA VAL A 38 5.63 -2.77 16.66
C VAL A 38 5.63 -1.34 16.15
N TYR A 39 6.81 -0.74 16.01
CA TYR A 39 6.94 0.63 15.50
C TYR A 39 8.17 0.80 14.60
N GLY A 40 8.14 1.87 13.81
CA GLY A 40 9.24 2.21 12.91
C GLY A 40 10.42 2.85 13.64
N GLY A 41 10.86 3.99 13.12
CA GLY A 41 11.97 4.74 13.70
C GLY A 41 11.54 5.77 14.75
N LYS A 42 12.36 6.81 14.88
CA LYS A 42 12.24 7.86 15.89
C LYS A 42 10.95 8.69 15.80
N SER A 43 10.18 8.64 14.71
CA SER A 43 8.98 9.46 14.54
C SER A 43 7.90 9.13 15.58
N ALA A 44 7.58 7.84 15.76
CA ALA A 44 6.59 7.38 16.73
C ALA A 44 7.00 7.70 18.19
N VAL A 45 8.30 7.70 18.46
CA VAL A 45 8.85 8.09 19.77
C VAL A 45 8.76 9.61 19.96
N ARG A 46 9.23 10.40 19.00
CA ARG A 46 9.27 11.87 19.10
C ARG A 46 7.88 12.51 19.14
N SER A 47 6.88 11.92 18.48
CA SER A 47 5.50 12.43 18.52
C SER A 47 4.76 12.08 19.82
N GLY A 48 5.38 11.27 20.69
CA GLY A 48 4.78 10.78 21.93
C GLY A 48 3.60 9.82 21.72
N VAL A 49 3.34 9.37 20.49
CA VAL A 49 2.24 8.43 20.23
C VAL A 49 2.50 7.08 20.89
N LEU A 50 3.76 6.65 20.94
CA LEU A 50 4.16 5.43 21.62
C LEU A 50 3.86 5.51 23.12
N ASP A 51 4.31 6.57 23.78
CA ASP A 51 4.06 6.80 25.21
C ASP A 51 2.56 6.85 25.54
N ARG A 52 1.75 7.49 24.67
CA ARG A 52 0.29 7.52 24.83
C ARG A 52 -0.34 6.14 24.68
N ALA A 53 0.15 5.33 23.74
CA ALA A 53 -0.31 3.97 23.55
C ALA A 53 0.04 3.07 24.74
N GLU A 54 1.30 3.09 25.19
CA GLU A 54 1.77 2.34 26.38
C GLU A 54 0.99 2.74 27.63
N LYS A 55 0.79 4.04 27.85
CA LYS A 55 -0.01 4.55 28.97
C LYS A 55 -1.45 4.04 28.92
N SER A 56 -2.11 4.13 27.76
CA SER A 56 -3.48 3.64 27.58
C SER A 56 -3.59 2.13 27.84
N LEU A 57 -2.61 1.34 27.40
CA LEU A 57 -2.55 -0.10 27.68
C LEU A 57 -2.34 -0.38 29.18
N ALA A 58 -1.44 0.35 29.84
CA ALA A 58 -1.18 0.21 31.27
C ALA A 58 -2.41 0.58 32.13
N GLU A 59 -3.13 1.65 31.78
CA GLU A 59 -4.40 2.03 32.42
C GLU A 59 -5.48 0.95 32.19
N ALA A 60 -5.40 0.23 31.08
CA ALA A 60 -6.21 -0.96 30.80
C ALA A 60 -5.62 -2.26 31.40
N GLY A 61 -4.62 -2.20 32.28
CA GLY A 61 -4.04 -3.38 32.93
C GLY A 61 -3.45 -4.40 31.95
N ILE A 62 -3.06 -3.97 30.75
CA ILE A 62 -2.48 -4.78 29.69
C ILE A 62 -0.96 -4.64 29.74
N SER A 63 -0.25 -5.77 29.74
CA SER A 63 1.21 -5.77 29.65
C SER A 63 1.64 -5.52 28.21
N SER A 64 2.66 -4.69 28.01
CA SER A 64 3.18 -4.38 26.68
C SER A 64 4.70 -4.52 26.59
N TRP A 65 5.15 -4.94 25.41
CA TRP A 65 6.54 -5.01 24.99
C TRP A 65 6.67 -4.24 23.68
N THR A 66 7.89 -3.83 23.33
CA THR A 66 8.11 -3.01 22.15
C THR A 66 9.13 -3.65 21.19
N LEU A 67 8.89 -3.48 19.90
CA LEU A 67 9.82 -3.79 18.82
C LEU A 67 9.94 -2.58 17.91
N GLY A 68 11.07 -1.89 18.01
CA GLY A 68 11.40 -0.72 17.21
C GLY A 68 12.31 -1.03 16.03
N GLY A 69 12.44 -0.03 15.15
CA GLY A 69 13.40 -0.06 14.04
C GLY A 69 12.89 -0.76 12.79
N VAL A 70 11.57 -0.87 12.61
CA VAL A 70 11.02 -1.25 11.30
C VAL A 70 11.32 -0.15 10.28
N VAL A 71 11.72 -0.54 9.08
CA VAL A 71 12.12 0.33 7.96
C VAL A 71 11.05 0.34 6.85
N PRO A 72 11.03 1.34 5.93
CA PRO A 72 9.99 1.49 4.89
C PRO A 72 9.78 0.28 3.98
N ASN A 73 10.83 -0.47 3.64
CA ASN A 73 10.73 -1.79 3.01
C ASN A 73 10.97 -2.86 4.09
N PRO A 74 9.93 -3.39 4.76
CA PRO A 74 10.09 -4.09 6.02
C PRO A 74 10.86 -5.42 5.87
N HIS A 75 11.92 -5.58 6.66
CA HIS A 75 12.82 -6.74 6.56
C HIS A 75 12.30 -7.97 7.32
N LEU A 76 12.48 -9.14 6.72
CA LEU A 76 12.18 -10.44 7.32
C LEU A 76 12.91 -10.68 8.65
N ASP A 77 14.16 -10.22 8.80
CA ASP A 77 14.92 -10.36 10.05
C ASP A 77 14.22 -9.69 11.23
N LYS A 78 13.58 -8.54 11.00
CA LYS A 78 12.81 -7.82 12.01
C LYS A 78 11.54 -8.58 12.40
N VAL A 79 10.93 -9.28 11.45
CA VAL A 79 9.81 -10.20 11.71
C VAL A 79 10.27 -11.34 12.62
N TYR A 80 11.41 -11.97 12.34
CA TYR A 80 11.94 -13.04 13.20
C TYR A 80 12.28 -12.57 14.60
N GLU A 81 12.84 -11.37 14.75
CA GLU A 81 13.07 -10.75 16.06
C GLU A 81 11.75 -10.57 16.84
N GLY A 82 10.70 -10.08 16.18
CA GLY A 82 9.38 -9.94 16.77
C GLY A 82 8.73 -11.28 17.16
N ILE A 83 8.88 -12.31 16.33
CA ILE A 83 8.42 -13.67 16.66
C ILE A 83 9.15 -14.20 17.90
N ARG A 84 10.46 -13.96 18.02
CA ARG A 84 11.24 -14.37 19.20
C ARG A 84 10.73 -13.68 20.47
N ILE A 85 10.58 -12.35 20.45
CA ILE A 85 10.02 -11.57 21.58
C ILE A 85 8.62 -12.08 21.91
N GLY A 86 7.81 -12.34 20.88
CA GLY A 86 6.45 -12.82 21.04
C GLY A 86 6.35 -14.18 21.73
N LYS A 87 7.22 -15.12 21.37
CA LYS A 87 7.32 -16.45 22.00
C LYS A 87 7.81 -16.34 23.45
N GLU A 88 8.88 -15.58 23.71
CA GLU A 88 9.46 -15.40 25.05
C GLU A 88 8.48 -14.78 26.05
N ASN A 89 7.60 -13.90 25.56
CA ASN A 89 6.70 -13.12 26.40
C ASN A 89 5.23 -13.52 26.25
N SER A 90 4.92 -14.65 25.60
CA SER A 90 3.56 -15.14 25.38
C SER A 90 2.60 -14.05 24.85
N ILE A 91 3.04 -13.32 23.83
CA ILE A 91 2.24 -12.25 23.22
C ILE A 91 1.00 -12.84 22.56
N ASP A 92 -0.15 -12.22 22.82
CA ASP A 92 -1.46 -12.64 22.28
C ASP A 92 -2.08 -11.60 21.34
N PHE A 93 -1.47 -10.42 21.21
CA PHE A 93 -2.00 -9.31 20.42
C PHE A 93 -0.89 -8.42 19.87
N LEU A 94 -1.02 -7.97 18.62
CA LEU A 94 -0.06 -7.09 17.96
C LEU A 94 -0.66 -5.70 17.78
N LEU A 95 0.09 -4.67 18.19
CA LEU A 95 -0.28 -3.27 17.97
C LEU A 95 0.79 -2.61 17.09
N ALA A 96 0.45 -2.29 15.84
CA ALA A 96 1.31 -1.52 14.96
C ALA A 96 1.14 -0.02 15.21
N VAL A 97 2.23 0.72 15.42
CA VAL A 97 2.23 2.18 15.56
C VAL A 97 3.14 2.76 14.48
N GLY A 98 2.57 3.10 13.34
CA GLY A 98 3.37 3.34 12.14
C GLY A 98 2.59 3.46 10.85
N GLY A 99 3.30 3.30 9.73
CA GLY A 99 2.74 3.18 8.38
C GLY A 99 2.60 1.73 7.93
N GLY A 100 2.36 1.54 6.63
CA GLY A 100 2.20 0.23 6.00
C GLY A 100 3.29 -0.76 6.39
N SER A 101 4.57 -0.38 6.31
CA SER A 101 5.70 -1.24 6.66
C SER A 101 5.65 -1.81 8.08
N VAL A 102 5.21 -0.98 9.04
CA VAL A 102 5.06 -1.38 10.45
C VAL A 102 3.88 -2.33 10.62
N ILE A 103 2.77 -2.03 9.95
CA ILE A 103 1.55 -2.83 9.99
C ILE A 103 1.80 -4.21 9.36
N ASP A 104 2.48 -4.24 8.22
CA ASP A 104 2.84 -5.48 7.52
C ASP A 104 3.83 -6.31 8.34
N THR A 105 4.82 -5.68 8.98
CA THR A 105 5.70 -6.37 9.93
C THR A 105 4.89 -6.99 11.08
N ALA A 106 3.92 -6.25 11.65
CA ALA A 106 3.06 -6.76 12.71
C ALA A 106 2.18 -7.93 12.24
N LYS A 107 1.62 -7.87 11.02
CA LYS A 107 0.88 -8.99 10.39
C LYS A 107 1.77 -10.22 10.23
N ALA A 108 2.98 -10.04 9.71
CA ALA A 108 3.96 -11.13 9.56
C ALA A 108 4.29 -11.79 10.90
N ILE A 109 4.55 -10.99 11.95
CA ILE A 109 4.81 -11.50 13.30
C ILE A 109 3.58 -12.27 13.81
N ALA A 110 2.37 -11.73 13.60
CA ALA A 110 1.12 -12.36 14.03
C ALA A 110 0.88 -13.73 13.38
N TYR A 111 1.23 -13.89 12.10
CA TYR A 111 1.23 -15.20 11.44
C TYR A 111 2.24 -16.16 12.07
N GLY A 112 3.49 -15.72 12.23
CA GLY A 112 4.57 -16.56 12.77
C GLY A 112 4.37 -16.96 14.24
N LEU A 113 3.66 -16.15 15.03
CA LEU A 113 3.28 -16.50 16.40
C LEU A 113 2.10 -17.47 16.46
N ALA A 114 1.17 -17.39 15.50
CA ALA A 114 -0.03 -18.23 15.48
C ALA A 114 0.24 -19.66 14.96
N GLU A 115 1.29 -19.84 14.16
CA GLU A 115 1.76 -21.14 13.64
C GLU A 115 3.28 -21.31 13.91
N PRO A 116 3.68 -21.43 15.19
CA PRO A 116 5.08 -21.36 15.62
C PRO A 116 5.98 -22.49 15.11
N GLU A 117 5.39 -23.56 14.57
CA GLU A 117 6.04 -24.73 14.00
C GLU A 117 6.43 -24.60 12.51
N LYS A 118 6.06 -23.50 11.85
CA LYS A 118 6.34 -23.24 10.43
C LYS A 118 7.13 -21.95 10.25
N ASP A 119 7.89 -21.86 9.17
CA ASP A 119 8.47 -20.58 8.79
C ASP A 119 7.37 -19.63 8.29
N VAL A 120 7.47 -18.35 8.67
CA VAL A 120 6.59 -17.30 8.18
C VAL A 120 6.89 -16.98 6.71
N TRP A 121 8.15 -17.14 6.27
CA TRP A 121 8.54 -16.84 4.89
C TRP A 121 7.87 -17.76 3.85
N GLU A 122 7.53 -19.00 4.23
CA GLU A 122 6.77 -19.94 3.39
C GLU A 122 5.41 -19.35 2.92
N LEU A 123 4.83 -18.41 3.67
CA LEU A 123 3.63 -17.68 3.25
C LEU A 123 3.92 -16.75 2.06
N TYR A 124 5.03 -16.01 2.14
CA TYR A 124 5.47 -15.05 1.14
C TYR A 124 6.05 -15.71 -0.11
N GLU A 125 6.52 -16.95 0.01
CA GLU A 125 6.90 -17.82 -1.13
C GLU A 125 5.69 -18.57 -1.72
N HIS A 126 4.51 -18.44 -1.12
CA HIS A 126 3.29 -19.14 -1.51
C HIS A 126 3.43 -20.68 -1.52
N THR A 127 4.36 -21.23 -0.76
CA THR A 127 4.52 -22.68 -0.56
C THR A 127 3.53 -23.22 0.48
N ARG A 128 2.90 -22.33 1.26
CA ARG A 128 1.78 -22.66 2.16
C ARG A 128 0.76 -21.53 2.26
N THR A 129 -0.41 -21.86 2.81
CA THR A 129 -1.44 -20.90 3.25
C THR A 129 -1.49 -20.87 4.78
N ALA A 130 -1.70 -19.68 5.34
CA ALA A 130 -1.89 -19.49 6.78
C ALA A 130 -3.23 -20.10 7.23
N ARG A 131 -3.26 -20.72 8.41
CA ARG A 131 -4.50 -21.21 9.02
C ARG A 131 -4.98 -20.38 10.20
N LYS A 132 -4.06 -19.60 10.78
CA LYS A 132 -4.28 -18.79 11.97
C LYS A 132 -3.44 -17.53 11.88
N CYS A 133 -3.91 -16.47 12.53
CA CYS A 133 -3.18 -15.23 12.74
C CYS A 133 -3.59 -14.68 14.10
N LEU A 134 -2.64 -14.19 14.89
CA LEU A 134 -2.98 -13.44 16.11
C LEU A 134 -3.70 -12.13 15.73
N PRO A 135 -4.54 -11.56 16.62
CA PRO A 135 -5.19 -10.28 16.36
C PRO A 135 -4.15 -9.16 16.23
N VAL A 136 -4.31 -8.37 15.16
CA VAL A 136 -3.51 -7.18 14.88
C VAL A 136 -4.41 -5.95 15.00
N ALA A 137 -3.89 -4.84 15.49
CA ALA A 137 -4.50 -3.53 15.38
C ALA A 137 -3.46 -2.48 14.98
N SER A 138 -3.92 -1.30 14.55
CA SER A 138 -3.01 -0.22 14.15
C SER A 138 -3.38 1.14 14.75
N ILE A 139 -2.35 1.94 15.02
CA ILE A 139 -2.39 3.40 15.11
C ILE A 139 -1.66 3.92 13.89
N LEU A 140 -2.41 4.44 12.91
CA LEU A 140 -1.89 4.84 11.62
C LEU A 140 -1.20 6.22 11.72
N THR A 141 0.03 6.30 11.20
CA THR A 141 0.83 7.54 11.24
C THR A 141 1.28 8.04 9.86
N ILE A 142 0.92 7.32 8.80
CA ILE A 142 1.07 7.74 7.40
C ILE A 142 0.00 7.06 6.56
N ALA A 143 -0.66 7.85 5.71
CA ALA A 143 -1.61 7.36 4.72
C ALA A 143 -0.85 7.03 3.42
N ALA A 144 -0.90 5.77 2.99
CA ALA A 144 -0.26 5.28 1.76
C ALA A 144 -0.87 3.92 1.37
N ALA A 145 -0.35 2.84 1.94
CA ALA A 145 -0.64 1.46 1.52
C ALA A 145 -2.06 0.96 1.85
N GLY A 146 -2.79 1.61 2.76
CA GLY A 146 -4.07 1.10 3.28
C GLY A 146 -3.94 -0.20 4.10
N SER A 147 -2.74 -0.54 4.57
CA SER A 147 -2.47 -1.75 5.36
C SER A 147 -3.32 -1.86 6.63
N GLU A 148 -3.80 -0.73 7.16
CA GLU A 148 -4.66 -0.65 8.34
C GLU A 148 -6.04 -1.27 8.13
N THR A 149 -6.52 -1.40 6.88
CA THR A 149 -7.80 -2.04 6.55
C THR A 149 -7.65 -3.22 5.57
N SER A 150 -6.50 -3.36 4.92
CA SER A 150 -6.26 -4.41 3.92
C SER A 150 -5.95 -5.78 4.50
N ASN A 151 -6.10 -6.80 3.67
CA ASN A 151 -5.63 -8.16 3.93
C ASN A 151 -4.20 -8.43 3.45
N SER A 152 -3.51 -7.41 2.93
CA SER A 152 -2.17 -7.53 2.37
C SER A 152 -1.09 -7.34 3.42
N SER A 153 0.01 -8.04 3.23
CA SER A 153 1.25 -7.92 4.00
C SER A 153 2.42 -8.08 3.03
N VAL A 154 3.34 -7.13 2.96
CA VAL A 154 4.51 -7.17 2.08
C VAL A 154 5.78 -7.18 2.93
N ILE A 155 6.66 -8.17 2.72
CA ILE A 155 7.93 -8.33 3.45
C ILE A 155 9.08 -8.49 2.46
N THR A 156 10.23 -7.91 2.82
CA THR A 156 11.48 -7.95 2.05
C THR A 156 12.47 -8.91 2.71
N ARG A 157 12.99 -9.82 1.92
CA ARG A 157 14.07 -10.73 2.27
C ARG A 157 15.37 -10.21 1.65
N VAL A 158 16.24 -9.65 2.48
CA VAL A 158 17.39 -8.84 2.06
C VAL A 158 18.50 -9.68 1.44
N ASP A 159 18.76 -10.89 1.96
CA ASP A 159 19.78 -11.81 1.47
C ASP A 159 19.54 -12.25 0.01
N THR A 160 18.27 -12.32 -0.40
CA THR A 160 17.87 -12.70 -1.77
C THR A 160 17.35 -11.53 -2.62
N HIS A 161 17.27 -10.32 -2.05
CA HIS A 161 16.65 -9.15 -2.67
C HIS A 161 15.20 -9.42 -3.15
N GLN A 162 14.43 -10.18 -2.38
CA GLN A 162 13.06 -10.56 -2.72
C GLN A 162 12.06 -9.74 -1.89
N LYS A 163 11.23 -8.93 -2.54
CA LYS A 163 10.07 -8.27 -1.92
C LYS A 163 8.80 -9.03 -2.33
N ARG A 164 8.07 -9.58 -1.35
CA ARG A 164 6.95 -10.50 -1.61
C ARG A 164 5.74 -10.12 -0.79
N ALA A 165 4.56 -10.33 -1.38
CA ALA A 165 3.28 -10.02 -0.77
C ALA A 165 2.54 -11.32 -0.39
N TYR A 166 1.86 -11.31 0.76
CA TYR A 166 0.92 -12.35 1.15
C TYR A 166 -0.42 -11.70 1.49
N ASN A 167 -1.51 -12.25 0.95
CA ASN A 167 -2.85 -11.68 1.09
C ASN A 167 -3.80 -12.72 1.71
N ASP A 168 -4.36 -12.42 2.87
CA ASP A 168 -5.35 -13.30 3.52
C ASP A 168 -6.17 -12.51 4.55
N ASP A 169 -7.50 -12.63 4.48
CA ASP A 169 -8.42 -11.87 5.32
C ASP A 169 -8.24 -12.11 6.82
N ILE A 170 -7.62 -13.23 7.23
CA ILE A 170 -7.35 -13.52 8.64
C ILE A 170 -6.36 -12.55 9.30
N SER A 171 -5.54 -11.81 8.52
CA SER A 171 -4.63 -10.77 9.04
C SER A 171 -5.20 -9.37 9.05
N ARG A 172 -6.43 -9.17 8.55
CA ARG A 172 -7.04 -7.84 8.59
C ARG A 172 -7.08 -7.32 10.02
N PRO A 173 -6.63 -6.07 10.27
CA PRO A 173 -6.63 -5.54 11.62
C PRO A 173 -8.02 -5.57 12.25
N LYS A 174 -8.10 -5.89 13.53
CA LYS A 174 -9.34 -5.85 14.31
C LYS A 174 -9.89 -4.42 14.37
N PHE A 175 -9.00 -3.47 14.58
CA PHE A 175 -9.32 -2.05 14.50
C PHE A 175 -8.14 -1.20 14.01
N ALA A 176 -8.47 -0.04 13.47
CA ALA A 176 -7.52 0.99 13.05
C ALA A 176 -7.88 2.31 13.73
N LEU A 177 -6.92 2.88 14.46
CA LEU A 177 -7.01 4.21 15.08
C LEU A 177 -6.34 5.19 14.12
N MET A 178 -7.14 6.13 13.62
CA MET A 178 -6.80 6.99 12.50
C MET A 178 -6.97 8.45 12.91
N ASP A 179 -5.91 9.02 13.48
CA ASP A 179 -5.84 10.44 13.84
C ASP A 179 -5.00 11.21 12.80
N PRO A 180 -5.62 12.07 11.98
CA PRO A 180 -4.91 12.88 11.00
C PRO A 180 -3.80 13.77 11.60
N GLU A 181 -3.88 14.13 12.89
CA GLU A 181 -2.82 14.92 13.55
C GLU A 181 -1.49 14.19 13.63
N LEU A 182 -1.50 12.85 13.67
CA LEU A 182 -0.29 12.03 13.70
C LEU A 182 0.51 12.08 12.40
N THR A 183 -0.10 12.57 11.32
CA THR A 183 0.52 12.66 9.99
C THR A 183 1.10 14.03 9.66
N LYS A 184 0.84 15.06 10.48
CA LYS A 184 1.23 16.47 10.23
C LYS A 184 2.74 16.71 10.20
N THR A 185 3.53 15.77 10.71
CA THR A 185 5.00 15.87 10.78
C THR A 185 5.71 15.11 9.66
N LEU A 186 4.95 14.48 8.75
CA LEU A 186 5.53 13.78 7.62
C LEU A 186 6.25 14.76 6.68
N PRO A 187 7.44 14.38 6.18
CA PRO A 187 8.06 15.08 5.06
C PRO A 187 7.13 15.12 3.86
N ASP A 188 7.25 16.18 3.07
CA ASP A 188 6.52 16.38 1.82
C ASP A 188 6.63 15.15 0.90
N TYR A 189 7.86 14.74 0.57
CA TYR A 189 8.12 13.55 -0.26
C TYR A 189 7.41 12.27 0.22
N GLN A 190 7.30 12.05 1.53
CA GLN A 190 6.58 10.87 2.07
C GLN A 190 5.06 11.04 2.00
N THR A 191 4.56 12.26 2.12
CA THR A 191 3.14 12.57 1.95
C THR A 191 2.71 12.36 0.50
N GLU A 192 3.47 12.92 -0.44
CA GLU A 192 3.15 12.87 -1.86
C GLU A 192 3.40 11.47 -2.45
N SER A 193 4.44 10.77 -1.99
CA SER A 193 4.60 9.34 -2.30
C SER A 193 3.44 8.51 -1.76
N GLY A 194 2.89 8.84 -0.58
CA GLY A 194 1.70 8.18 -0.06
C GLY A 194 0.47 8.44 -0.93
N CYS A 195 0.29 9.67 -1.40
CA CYS A 195 -0.80 10.01 -2.32
C CYS A 195 -0.70 9.24 -3.65
N ALA A 196 0.51 9.15 -4.23
CA ALA A 196 0.76 8.39 -5.45
C ALA A 196 0.41 6.89 -5.28
N ASP A 197 0.76 6.29 -4.14
CA ASP A 197 0.45 4.90 -3.80
C ASP A 197 -1.08 4.66 -3.67
N ILE A 198 -1.80 5.54 -2.96
CA ILE A 198 -3.27 5.50 -2.84
C ILE A 198 -3.95 5.57 -4.22
N MET A 199 -3.45 6.47 -5.09
CA MET A 199 -3.94 6.58 -6.45
C MET A 199 -3.66 5.30 -7.24
N MET A 200 -2.46 4.73 -7.12
CA MET A 200 -2.08 3.51 -7.84
C MET A 200 -2.97 2.32 -7.48
N HIS A 201 -3.20 2.10 -6.18
CA HIS A 201 -4.12 1.07 -5.69
C HIS A 201 -5.53 1.20 -6.28
N THR A 202 -5.98 2.43 -6.48
CA THR A 202 -7.29 2.71 -7.08
C THR A 202 -7.25 2.49 -8.59
N MET A 203 -6.21 2.99 -9.27
CA MET A 203 -6.02 2.89 -10.71
C MET A 203 -5.87 1.45 -11.19
N GLU A 204 -5.18 0.58 -10.46
CA GLU A 204 -5.02 -0.83 -10.85
C GLU A 204 -6.30 -1.66 -10.73
N ARG A 205 -7.29 -1.18 -9.95
CA ARG A 205 -8.65 -1.73 -9.90
C ARG A 205 -9.59 -1.02 -10.89
N TYR A 206 -9.15 0.10 -11.46
CA TYR A 206 -9.89 0.88 -12.43
C TYR A 206 -9.52 0.53 -13.89
N PHE A 207 -8.25 0.32 -14.20
CA PHE A 207 -7.78 -0.02 -15.55
C PHE A 207 -7.86 -1.52 -15.80
N THR A 208 -9.08 -2.06 -15.83
CA THR A 208 -9.33 -3.50 -15.95
C THR A 208 -10.18 -3.85 -17.17
N ASN A 209 -9.88 -4.98 -17.80
CA ASN A 209 -10.74 -5.56 -18.83
C ASN A 209 -11.69 -6.59 -18.23
N GLY A 210 -12.99 -6.41 -18.51
CA GLY A 210 -14.03 -7.36 -18.12
C GLY A 210 -14.47 -7.24 -16.67
N GLY A 211 -15.79 -7.30 -16.45
CA GLY A 211 -16.39 -6.98 -15.15
C GLY A 211 -16.26 -5.49 -14.86
N ASN A 212 -17.34 -4.73 -14.93
CA ASN A 212 -17.33 -3.33 -14.51
C ASN A 212 -18.66 -3.03 -13.81
N MET A 213 -18.62 -2.15 -12.82
CA MET A 213 -19.79 -1.66 -12.12
C MET A 213 -19.70 -0.14 -12.02
N GLU A 214 -20.69 0.54 -12.61
CA GLU A 214 -20.71 2.01 -12.71
C GLU A 214 -20.53 2.70 -11.35
N LEU A 215 -21.18 2.18 -10.30
CA LEU A 215 -21.03 2.73 -8.95
C LEU A 215 -19.59 2.61 -8.42
N THR A 216 -18.94 1.46 -8.61
CA THR A 216 -17.55 1.25 -8.21
C THR A 216 -16.61 2.19 -8.96
N ASP A 217 -16.85 2.38 -10.25
CA ASP A 217 -16.07 3.29 -11.09
C ASP A 217 -16.18 4.73 -10.62
N VAL A 218 -17.41 5.22 -10.35
CA VAL A 218 -17.63 6.59 -9.87
C VAL A 218 -17.03 6.79 -8.46
N LEU A 219 -17.07 5.77 -7.60
CA LEU A 219 -16.39 5.81 -6.29
C LEU A 219 -14.86 5.92 -6.47
N ALA A 220 -14.27 5.13 -7.35
CA ALA A 220 -12.84 5.18 -7.66
C ALA A 220 -12.44 6.54 -8.25
N GLU A 221 -13.21 7.07 -9.19
CA GLU A 221 -12.96 8.40 -9.79
C GLU A 221 -13.10 9.53 -8.76
N GLY A 222 -14.08 9.44 -7.86
CA GLY A 222 -14.26 10.37 -6.75
C GLY A 222 -13.06 10.35 -5.81
N LEU A 223 -12.59 9.16 -5.45
CA LEU A 223 -11.41 8.97 -4.62
C LEU A 223 -10.16 9.59 -5.28
N LEU A 224 -9.91 9.29 -6.55
CA LEU A 224 -8.76 9.84 -7.30
C LEU A 224 -8.77 11.37 -7.32
N ARG A 225 -9.90 11.99 -7.69
CA ARG A 225 -10.03 13.46 -7.69
C ARG A 225 -9.83 14.06 -6.30
N THR A 226 -10.36 13.41 -5.26
CA THR A 226 -10.20 13.86 -3.87
C THR A 226 -8.74 13.79 -3.43
N VAL A 227 -8.02 12.70 -3.75
CA VAL A 227 -6.60 12.56 -3.42
C VAL A 227 -5.79 13.61 -4.18
N MET A 228 -5.99 13.78 -5.48
CA MET A 228 -5.27 14.79 -6.28
C MET A 228 -5.43 16.21 -5.72
N LYS A 229 -6.67 16.59 -5.40
CA LYS A 229 -6.96 17.90 -4.82
C LYS A 229 -6.22 18.10 -3.49
N ASN A 230 -6.26 17.10 -2.61
CA ASN A 230 -5.69 17.22 -1.27
C ASN A 230 -4.17 17.06 -1.26
N ALA A 231 -3.58 16.31 -2.19
CA ALA A 231 -2.14 16.24 -2.44
C ALA A 231 -1.57 17.65 -2.73
N LEU A 232 -2.17 18.38 -3.68
CA LEU A 232 -1.79 19.77 -3.96
C LEU A 232 -1.90 20.70 -2.74
N ILE A 233 -2.94 20.51 -1.91
CA ILE A 233 -3.10 21.26 -0.66
C ILE A 233 -1.98 20.91 0.31
N LEU A 234 -1.67 19.63 0.51
CA LEU A 234 -0.65 19.18 1.47
C LEU A 234 0.77 19.53 1.04
N HIS A 235 1.03 19.57 -0.27
CA HIS A 235 2.29 20.04 -0.82
C HIS A 235 2.57 21.52 -0.46
N THR A 236 1.51 22.33 -0.30
CA THR A 236 1.62 23.76 0.07
C THR A 236 1.41 24.02 1.56
N ASP A 237 0.46 23.32 2.20
CA ASP A 237 0.11 23.39 3.62
C ASP A 237 0.13 21.97 4.21
N PRO A 238 1.31 21.44 4.57
CA PRO A 238 1.46 20.06 5.03
C PRO A 238 0.76 19.78 6.37
N THR A 239 0.31 20.83 7.08
CA THR A 239 -0.36 20.72 8.37
C THR A 239 -1.89 20.79 8.28
N ASN A 240 -2.43 20.95 7.07
CA ASN A 240 -3.85 21.08 6.82
C ASN A 240 -4.63 19.85 7.31
N TYR A 241 -5.39 20.01 8.39
CA TYR A 241 -6.08 18.88 9.02
C TYR A 241 -7.12 18.23 8.10
N GLU A 242 -7.89 19.04 7.36
CA GLU A 242 -8.94 18.53 6.48
C GLU A 242 -8.34 17.73 5.33
N ALA A 243 -7.27 18.22 4.71
CA ALA A 243 -6.59 17.49 3.64
C ALA A 243 -5.92 16.19 4.15
N ARG A 244 -5.29 16.23 5.34
CA ARG A 244 -4.77 15.01 6.00
C ARG A 244 -5.89 14.00 6.26
N ALA A 245 -7.07 14.46 6.69
CA ALA A 245 -8.20 13.60 6.97
C ALA A 245 -8.75 12.92 5.71
N GLU A 246 -8.93 13.68 4.63
CA GLU A 246 -9.38 13.17 3.34
C GLU A 246 -8.41 12.13 2.76
N VAL A 247 -7.10 12.44 2.71
CA VAL A 247 -6.08 11.50 2.21
C VAL A 247 -5.99 10.25 3.09
N MET A 248 -6.07 10.41 4.41
CA MET A 248 -6.05 9.28 5.34
C MET A 248 -7.22 8.33 5.12
N TRP A 249 -8.43 8.84 4.95
CA TRP A 249 -9.59 8.00 4.69
C TRP A 249 -9.56 7.39 3.29
N ALA A 250 -9.15 8.16 2.28
CA ALA A 250 -8.98 7.67 0.92
C ALA A 250 -8.00 6.50 0.86
N GLY A 251 -6.90 6.53 1.63
CA GLY A 251 -5.94 5.43 1.71
C GLY A 251 -6.58 4.11 2.14
N SER A 252 -7.35 4.12 3.23
CA SER A 252 -8.08 2.94 3.68
C SER A 252 -9.09 2.42 2.65
N LEU A 253 -9.81 3.31 1.97
CA LEU A 253 -10.80 2.93 0.96
C LEU A 253 -10.18 2.39 -0.33
N SER A 254 -9.00 2.89 -0.70
CA SER A 254 -8.27 2.44 -1.89
C SER A 254 -7.85 0.98 -1.82
N HIS A 255 -7.64 0.44 -0.60
CA HIS A 255 -7.08 -0.90 -0.39
C HIS A 255 -7.91 -1.82 0.54
N ASN A 256 -9.13 -1.45 0.93
CA ASN A 256 -9.99 -2.37 1.70
C ASN A 256 -10.77 -3.37 0.82
N GLY A 257 -10.73 -3.20 -0.51
CA GLY A 257 -11.44 -4.01 -1.52
C GLY A 257 -12.59 -3.29 -2.22
N LEU A 258 -13.04 -2.14 -1.70
CA LEU A 258 -14.23 -1.43 -2.18
C LEU A 258 -14.12 -1.00 -3.65
N THR A 259 -12.97 -0.42 -4.03
CA THR A 259 -12.70 0.12 -5.36
C THR A 259 -12.55 -0.97 -6.43
N GLY A 260 -12.57 -2.25 -6.06
CA GLY A 260 -12.51 -3.39 -6.98
C GLY A 260 -13.82 -4.20 -7.06
N CYS A 261 -14.91 -3.77 -6.42
CA CYS A 261 -16.17 -4.50 -6.46
C CYS A 261 -16.75 -4.56 -7.89
N GLY A 262 -17.02 -5.79 -8.37
CA GLY A 262 -17.65 -6.01 -9.68
C GLY A 262 -16.68 -6.14 -10.87
N ILE A 263 -15.36 -6.05 -10.63
CA ILE A 263 -14.34 -6.31 -11.66
C ILE A 263 -14.05 -7.82 -11.79
N ALA A 264 -13.59 -8.28 -12.95
CA ALA A 264 -13.16 -9.67 -13.10
C ALA A 264 -11.85 -9.95 -12.36
N CYS A 265 -10.86 -9.06 -12.51
CA CYS A 265 -9.61 -9.07 -11.77
C CYS A 265 -8.96 -7.68 -11.84
N GLY A 266 -8.26 -7.29 -10.76
CA GLY A 266 -7.38 -6.11 -10.78
C GLY A 266 -6.11 -6.38 -11.59
N ASP A 267 -5.48 -5.31 -12.08
CA ASP A 267 -4.29 -5.41 -12.93
C ASP A 267 -3.02 -5.74 -12.13
N PHE A 268 -2.68 -4.89 -11.16
CA PHE A 268 -1.53 -5.01 -10.24
C PHE A 268 -0.14 -5.15 -10.88
N MET A 269 0.00 -4.96 -12.20
CA MET A 269 1.31 -5.11 -12.85
C MET A 269 2.26 -3.96 -12.51
N SER A 270 1.76 -2.74 -12.29
CA SER A 270 2.62 -1.62 -11.86
C SER A 270 3.22 -1.90 -10.48
N HIS A 271 2.44 -2.41 -9.52
CA HIS A 271 2.97 -2.85 -8.22
C HIS A 271 3.95 -4.01 -8.32
N LYS A 272 3.67 -5.02 -9.14
CA LYS A 272 4.54 -6.19 -9.26
C LYS A 272 5.90 -5.83 -9.86
N LEU A 273 5.91 -4.97 -10.86
CA LEU A 273 7.13 -4.42 -11.43
C LEU A 273 7.86 -3.53 -10.41
N GLU A 274 7.15 -2.64 -9.73
CA GLU A 274 7.76 -1.82 -8.67
C GLU A 274 8.37 -2.67 -7.57
N HIS A 275 7.76 -3.80 -7.16
CA HIS A 275 8.33 -4.65 -6.12
C HIS A 275 9.74 -5.15 -6.44
N GLU A 276 10.01 -5.48 -7.71
CA GLU A 276 11.35 -5.90 -8.14
C GLU A 276 12.32 -4.72 -8.17
N MET A 277 11.87 -3.54 -8.62
CA MET A 277 12.64 -2.30 -8.56
C MET A 277 12.97 -1.88 -7.11
N GLY A 278 11.98 -1.90 -6.22
CA GLY A 278 12.13 -1.60 -4.80
C GLY A 278 12.98 -2.62 -4.07
N GLY A 279 12.91 -3.90 -4.45
CA GLY A 279 13.80 -4.95 -3.92
C GLY A 279 15.27 -4.77 -4.34
N MET A 280 15.51 -4.25 -5.55
CA MET A 280 16.86 -4.05 -6.10
C MET A 280 17.50 -2.72 -5.69
N PHE A 281 16.75 -1.62 -5.70
CA PHE A 281 17.26 -0.25 -5.53
C PHE A 281 16.83 0.43 -4.22
N ASP A 282 16.00 -0.21 -3.41
CA ASP A 282 15.48 0.32 -2.13
C ASP A 282 14.80 1.70 -2.28
N VAL A 283 14.09 1.90 -3.41
CA VAL A 283 13.34 3.13 -3.68
C VAL A 283 12.09 3.23 -2.80
N THR A 284 11.59 4.45 -2.61
CA THR A 284 10.32 4.69 -1.91
C THR A 284 9.16 4.21 -2.78
N HIS A 285 8.31 3.35 -2.23
CA HIS A 285 7.28 2.60 -2.97
C HIS A 285 6.42 3.45 -3.91
N GLY A 286 5.72 4.46 -3.38
CA GLY A 286 4.83 5.29 -4.20
C GLY A 286 5.54 6.15 -5.23
N ALA A 287 6.78 6.59 -4.96
CA ALA A 287 7.62 7.26 -5.95
C ALA A 287 8.06 6.30 -7.06
N GLY A 288 8.38 5.05 -6.71
CA GLY A 288 8.65 3.98 -7.69
C GLY A 288 7.44 3.70 -8.60
N LEU A 289 6.25 3.63 -8.01
CA LEU A 289 4.99 3.48 -8.75
C LEU A 289 4.76 4.66 -9.70
N ALA A 290 4.95 5.90 -9.23
CA ALA A 290 4.82 7.10 -10.05
C ALA A 290 5.81 7.13 -11.22
N ALA A 291 7.07 6.74 -10.97
CA ALA A 291 8.11 6.68 -11.99
C ALA A 291 7.84 5.62 -13.09
N LEU A 292 7.20 4.52 -12.73
CA LEU A 292 6.93 3.41 -13.64
C LEU A 292 5.63 3.59 -14.45
N TRP A 293 4.59 4.13 -13.81
CA TRP A 293 3.23 4.12 -14.35
C TRP A 293 3.08 4.77 -15.73
N PRO A 294 3.73 5.91 -16.05
CA PRO A 294 3.59 6.53 -17.38
C PRO A 294 4.02 5.58 -18.51
N SER A 295 5.09 4.83 -18.31
CA SER A 295 5.58 3.85 -19.28
C SER A 295 4.65 2.65 -19.40
N TRP A 296 4.15 2.14 -18.27
CA TRP A 296 3.13 1.08 -18.28
C TRP A 296 1.86 1.54 -18.99
N ALA A 297 1.34 2.73 -18.67
CA ALA A 297 0.12 3.30 -19.23
C ALA A 297 0.22 3.47 -20.75
N ARG A 298 1.31 4.07 -21.24
CA ARG A 298 1.55 4.22 -22.70
C ARG A 298 1.72 2.87 -23.40
N TYR A 299 2.16 1.84 -22.70
CA TYR A 299 2.31 0.51 -23.26
C TYR A 299 0.98 -0.24 -23.42
N VAL A 300 0.06 -0.08 -22.45
CA VAL A 300 -1.16 -0.91 -22.37
C VAL A 300 -2.45 -0.19 -22.76
N TYR A 301 -2.45 1.13 -22.93
CA TYR A 301 -3.71 1.88 -23.05
C TYR A 301 -4.59 1.43 -24.21
N LYS A 302 -4.01 0.96 -25.32
CA LYS A 302 -4.79 0.49 -26.49
C LYS A 302 -5.62 -0.76 -26.16
N ASP A 303 -5.11 -1.63 -25.30
CA ASP A 303 -5.79 -2.85 -24.87
C ASP A 303 -6.91 -2.58 -23.85
N CYS A 304 -6.99 -1.37 -23.31
CA CYS A 304 -7.98 -0.94 -22.32
C CYS A 304 -8.53 0.47 -22.63
N LEU A 305 -8.60 0.83 -23.91
CA LEU A 305 -8.78 2.21 -24.37
C LEU A 305 -10.00 2.93 -23.79
N PRO A 306 -11.21 2.32 -23.71
CA PRO A 306 -12.37 2.98 -23.13
C PRO A 306 -12.18 3.42 -21.67
N ARG A 307 -11.37 2.69 -20.89
CA ARG A 307 -11.07 3.03 -19.49
C ARG A 307 -10.12 4.23 -19.41
N PHE A 308 -9.10 4.28 -20.28
CA PHE A 308 -8.20 5.42 -20.36
C PHE A 308 -8.90 6.69 -20.84
N VAL A 309 -9.81 6.59 -21.82
CA VAL A 309 -10.67 7.71 -22.24
C VAL A 309 -11.53 8.19 -21.07
N ARG A 310 -12.18 7.27 -20.36
CA ARG A 310 -13.02 7.60 -19.20
C ARG A 310 -12.21 8.27 -18.08
N PHE A 311 -11.03 7.74 -17.76
CA PHE A 311 -10.09 8.35 -16.81
C PHE A 311 -9.71 9.77 -17.22
N ALA A 312 -9.33 9.96 -18.49
CA ALA A 312 -8.95 11.26 -19.03
C ALA A 312 -10.07 12.30 -18.87
N ARG A 313 -11.33 11.91 -19.18
CA ARG A 313 -12.49 12.80 -19.07
C ARG A 313 -12.92 13.05 -17.63
N ASN A 314 -13.08 11.97 -16.85
CA ASN A 314 -13.76 12.05 -15.55
C ASN A 314 -12.81 12.38 -14.40
N VAL A 315 -11.54 11.97 -14.47
CA VAL A 315 -10.56 12.20 -13.40
C VAL A 315 -9.66 13.38 -13.77
N MET A 316 -9.05 13.33 -14.95
CA MET A 316 -8.05 14.32 -15.37
C MET A 316 -8.66 15.58 -16.00
N GLY A 317 -9.98 15.60 -16.26
CA GLY A 317 -10.68 16.77 -16.76
C GLY A 317 -10.31 17.18 -18.18
N VAL A 318 -9.84 16.24 -19.01
CA VAL A 318 -9.52 16.51 -20.43
C VAL A 318 -10.80 16.90 -21.16
N THR A 319 -10.87 18.14 -21.66
CA THR A 319 -12.05 18.67 -22.37
C THR A 319 -11.89 18.69 -23.88
N THR A 320 -10.66 18.66 -24.40
CA THR A 320 -10.41 18.73 -25.85
C THR A 320 -11.07 17.58 -26.60
N ASP A 321 -11.60 17.88 -27.78
CA ASP A 321 -12.04 16.85 -28.72
C ASP A 321 -10.84 16.20 -29.43
N GLY A 322 -11.09 15.02 -30.01
CA GLY A 322 -10.10 14.19 -30.67
C GLY A 322 -10.59 12.75 -30.79
N THR A 323 -9.75 11.90 -31.36
CA THR A 323 -9.90 10.45 -31.29
C THR A 323 -9.77 9.95 -29.86
N ASP A 324 -10.35 8.79 -29.56
CA ASP A 324 -10.22 8.13 -28.26
C ASP A 324 -8.76 7.94 -27.85
N GLU A 325 -7.88 7.62 -28.81
CA GLU A 325 -6.44 7.49 -28.59
C GLU A 325 -5.79 8.82 -28.20
N GLU A 326 -6.11 9.92 -28.87
CA GLU A 326 -5.61 11.25 -28.50
C GLU A 326 -6.11 11.70 -27.11
N ILE A 327 -7.37 11.38 -26.77
CA ILE A 327 -7.94 11.69 -25.45
C ILE A 327 -7.25 10.87 -24.36
N ALA A 328 -7.06 9.57 -24.57
CA ALA A 328 -6.37 8.68 -23.65
C ALA A 328 -4.94 9.16 -23.36
N LEU A 329 -4.17 9.48 -24.41
CA LEU A 329 -2.80 9.98 -24.29
C LEU A 329 -2.75 11.30 -23.52
N LYS A 330 -3.66 12.25 -23.79
CA LYS A 330 -3.75 13.49 -22.99
C LYS A 330 -4.06 13.24 -21.52
N GLY A 331 -4.85 12.21 -21.20
CA GLY A 331 -5.09 11.80 -19.82
C GLY A 331 -3.84 11.27 -19.13
N ILE A 332 -3.02 10.50 -19.85
CA ILE A 332 -1.73 10.00 -19.35
C ILE A 332 -0.77 11.16 -19.10
N GLU A 333 -0.65 12.10 -20.06
CA GLU A 333 0.22 13.28 -19.88
C GLU A 333 -0.25 14.17 -18.73
N ALA A 334 -1.55 14.39 -18.56
CA ALA A 334 -2.08 15.14 -17.43
C ALA A 334 -1.75 14.48 -16.07
N MET A 335 -1.61 13.15 -16.04
CA MET A 335 -1.23 12.43 -14.83
C MET A 335 0.27 12.58 -14.54
N VAL A 336 1.11 12.61 -15.59
CA VAL A 336 2.54 12.96 -15.49
C VAL A 336 2.69 14.38 -14.94
N ASP A 337 1.98 15.35 -15.53
CA ASP A 337 1.97 16.75 -15.07
C ASP A 337 1.54 16.84 -13.59
N PHE A 338 0.55 16.04 -13.19
CA PHE A 338 0.12 15.96 -11.81
C PHE A 338 1.22 15.41 -10.89
N TYR A 339 1.88 14.29 -11.24
CA TYR A 339 3.00 13.77 -10.45
C TYR A 339 4.10 14.82 -10.28
N HIS A 340 4.50 15.50 -11.35
CA HIS A 340 5.48 16.57 -11.29
C HIS A 340 5.02 17.74 -10.40
N SER A 341 3.73 18.09 -10.43
CA SER A 341 3.17 19.18 -9.61
C SER A 341 3.22 18.94 -8.10
N ILE A 342 3.34 17.68 -7.67
CA ILE A 342 3.51 17.27 -6.27
C ILE A 342 4.92 16.72 -5.98
N GLY A 343 5.88 16.97 -6.88
CA GLY A 343 7.27 16.57 -6.70
C GLY A 343 7.53 15.06 -6.78
N MET A 344 6.63 14.29 -7.40
CA MET A 344 6.82 12.86 -7.67
C MET A 344 7.47 12.62 -9.03
N PRO A 345 8.34 11.59 -9.16
CA PRO A 345 8.99 11.26 -10.42
C PRO A 345 8.03 10.59 -11.40
N ALA A 346 8.29 10.76 -12.69
CA ALA A 346 7.57 10.13 -13.81
C ALA A 346 8.49 9.25 -14.69
N SER A 347 9.76 9.09 -14.31
CA SER A 347 10.74 8.19 -14.92
C SER A 347 11.76 7.69 -13.89
N PHE A 348 12.58 6.72 -14.29
CA PHE A 348 13.65 6.16 -13.46
C PHE A 348 14.78 7.16 -13.20
N HIS A 349 15.15 8.00 -14.17
CA HIS A 349 16.19 9.01 -13.95
C HIS A 349 15.69 10.09 -12.98
N GLU A 350 14.43 10.50 -13.07
CA GLU A 350 13.81 11.42 -12.10
C GLU A 350 13.73 10.82 -10.69
N LEU A 351 13.54 9.50 -10.59
CA LEU A 351 13.60 8.76 -9.31
C LEU A 351 15.04 8.65 -8.76
N GLY A 352 16.06 8.92 -9.59
CA GLY A 352 17.47 8.88 -9.22
C GLY A 352 18.13 7.51 -9.39
N ILE A 353 17.58 6.65 -10.25
CA ILE A 353 18.16 5.35 -10.61
C ILE A 353 18.44 5.27 -12.11
N ASP A 354 19.41 4.43 -12.50
CA ASP A 354 19.79 4.18 -13.90
C ASP A 354 20.10 2.68 -14.07
N PRO A 355 19.08 1.81 -14.09
CA PRO A 355 19.27 0.37 -14.23
C PRO A 355 19.90 0.01 -15.59
N THR A 356 20.91 -0.86 -15.56
CA THR A 356 21.50 -1.45 -16.76
C THR A 356 20.52 -2.43 -17.45
N ASP A 357 20.72 -2.71 -18.74
CA ASP A 357 19.93 -3.71 -19.47
C ASP A 357 19.89 -5.07 -18.73
N ALA A 358 21.02 -5.50 -18.16
CA ALA A 358 21.09 -6.74 -17.40
C ALA A 358 20.21 -6.72 -16.14
N GLN A 359 20.14 -5.58 -15.44
CA GLN A 359 19.27 -5.39 -14.28
C GLN A 359 17.81 -5.31 -14.66
N ILE A 360 17.47 -4.65 -15.78
CA ILE A 360 16.12 -4.63 -16.35
C ILE A 360 15.64 -6.06 -16.65
N ASP A 361 16.47 -6.83 -17.35
CA ASP A 361 16.23 -8.23 -17.66
C ASP A 361 16.03 -9.07 -16.40
N GLU A 362 16.84 -8.85 -15.37
CA GLU A 362 16.72 -9.52 -14.08
C GLU A 362 15.41 -9.19 -13.36
N MET A 363 15.06 -7.90 -13.24
CA MET A 363 13.80 -7.45 -12.62
C MET A 363 12.59 -8.05 -13.35
N ALA A 364 12.58 -8.07 -14.69
CA ALA A 364 11.49 -8.61 -15.47
C ALA A 364 11.34 -10.14 -15.28
N ARG A 365 12.45 -10.89 -15.29
CA ARG A 365 12.43 -12.34 -15.04
C ARG A 365 11.94 -12.68 -13.63
N ARG A 366 12.44 -11.98 -12.61
CA ARG A 366 12.01 -12.19 -11.21
C ARG A 366 10.53 -11.85 -11.03
N CYS A 367 10.04 -10.78 -11.68
CA CYS A 367 8.62 -10.43 -11.68
C CYS A 367 7.78 -11.56 -12.27
N LEU A 368 8.16 -12.08 -13.45
CA LEU A 368 7.42 -13.18 -14.09
C LEU A 368 7.44 -14.46 -13.24
N GLU A 369 8.58 -14.80 -12.64
CA GLU A 369 8.71 -15.95 -11.74
C GLU A 369 7.79 -15.80 -10.51
N ALA A 370 7.79 -14.63 -9.87
CA ALA A 370 6.92 -14.34 -8.73
C ALA A 370 5.42 -14.38 -9.11
N CYS A 371 5.09 -14.08 -10.37
CA CYS A 371 3.73 -14.17 -10.89
C CYS A 371 3.33 -15.60 -11.31
N GLY A 372 4.29 -16.50 -11.52
CA GLY A 372 4.11 -17.84 -12.07
C GLY A 372 3.76 -17.89 -13.57
N SER A 373 3.13 -16.85 -14.12
CA SER A 373 2.79 -16.72 -15.54
C SER A 373 2.50 -15.25 -15.92
N ALA A 374 2.19 -14.99 -17.20
CA ALA A 374 1.77 -13.67 -17.65
C ALA A 374 0.49 -13.21 -16.92
N LEU A 375 0.55 -12.04 -16.29
CA LEU A 375 -0.52 -11.42 -15.51
C LEU A 375 -0.85 -10.01 -16.05
N GLY A 376 -1.94 -9.44 -15.57
CA GLY A 376 -2.46 -8.13 -15.98
C GLY A 376 -3.89 -8.24 -16.51
N SER A 377 -4.65 -7.18 -16.29
CA SER A 377 -6.06 -7.05 -16.65
C SER A 377 -6.21 -6.14 -17.87
N ALA A 378 -5.55 -4.99 -17.89
CA ALA A 378 -5.50 -4.12 -19.08
C ALA A 378 -4.82 -4.85 -20.25
N LYS A 379 -3.67 -5.47 -19.98
CA LYS A 379 -2.97 -6.36 -20.91
C LYS A 379 -2.25 -7.43 -20.10
N LYS A 380 -2.29 -8.68 -20.56
CA LYS A 380 -1.43 -9.72 -19.99
C LYS A 380 0.00 -9.49 -20.45
N LEU A 381 0.91 -9.21 -19.51
CA LEU A 381 2.30 -8.89 -19.80
C LEU A 381 3.15 -10.17 -19.79
N SER A 382 3.78 -10.45 -20.93
CA SER A 382 4.85 -11.43 -21.07
C SER A 382 6.19 -10.85 -20.57
N LEU A 383 7.25 -11.67 -20.58
CA LEU A 383 8.59 -11.20 -20.23
C LEU A 383 9.02 -10.01 -21.10
N ASP A 384 8.84 -10.12 -22.41
CA ASP A 384 9.26 -9.08 -23.37
C ASP A 384 8.46 -7.78 -23.16
N ASP A 385 7.17 -7.88 -22.80
CA ASP A 385 6.35 -6.72 -22.45
C ASP A 385 6.90 -6.01 -21.20
N MET A 386 7.27 -6.77 -20.16
CA MET A 386 7.83 -6.21 -18.91
C MET A 386 9.18 -5.52 -19.17
N ILE A 387 10.06 -6.14 -19.96
CA ILE A 387 11.35 -5.56 -20.37
C ILE A 387 11.13 -4.25 -21.13
N ALA A 388 10.20 -4.24 -22.09
CA ALA A 388 9.90 -3.04 -22.88
C ALA A 388 9.38 -1.89 -22.00
N ILE A 389 8.53 -2.17 -21.01
CA ILE A 389 8.02 -1.17 -20.06
C ILE A 389 9.17 -0.58 -19.23
N TYR A 390 10.08 -1.42 -18.71
CA TYR A 390 11.24 -0.95 -17.96
C TYR A 390 12.18 -0.08 -18.79
N HIS A 391 12.50 -0.49 -20.02
CA HIS A 391 13.30 0.36 -20.91
C HIS A 391 12.62 1.69 -21.20
N ALA A 392 11.30 1.67 -21.42
CA ALA A 392 10.54 2.89 -21.64
C ALA A 392 10.54 3.80 -20.40
N ALA A 393 10.63 3.26 -19.17
CA ALA A 393 10.75 4.04 -17.94
C ALA A 393 12.17 4.57 -17.68
N ASN A 394 13.19 4.04 -18.36
CA ASN A 394 14.59 4.39 -18.15
C ASN A 394 15.05 5.59 -19.01
N HIS A 395 14.46 6.75 -18.80
CA HIS A 395 14.77 8.00 -19.53
C HIS A 395 14.79 9.24 -18.63
#